data_AF-B1ZLG3-F1
#
_entry.id   AF-B1ZLG3-F1
#
_cell.length_a   1.000
_cell.length_b   1.000
_cell.length_c   1.000
_cell.angle_alpha   90.00
_cell.angle_beta   90.00
_cell.angle_gamma   90.00
#
_symmetry.space_group_name_H-M   'P 1'
#
loop_
_entity.id
_entity.type
_entity.pdbx_description
1 polymer ?
#
loop_
_entity_poly.entity_id
_entity_poly.type
_entity_poly.pdbx_seq_one_letter_code
_entity_poly.pdbx_strand_id
1 'polypeptide(L)'
;MNGGSSPEPPRYNPIFEHFVPADRADDNVRGLIAYGLYKIAKREWSQGIQIRQGRQPNAAEREAYIATWTSSRLAGLEQQADATLAAFGSAVVEAAAPGIREDALRGTTSKAIGTSVAANAIYTLVLIAFALILYLAGIDLIGFVQKFRPPGG
;
A
#
# COMPACT_ATOMS: atom_id res chain seq x y z
N MET A 1 0.35 -31.62 -54.92
CA MET A 1 1.11 -31.30 -53.70
C MET A 1 0.56 -29.99 -53.15
N ASN A 2 -0.30 -30.05 -52.13
CA ASN A 2 -0.90 -28.86 -51.52
C ASN A 2 0.16 -28.16 -50.68
N GLY A 3 0.56 -26.96 -51.10
CA GLY A 3 1.39 -26.07 -50.32
C GLY A 3 0.63 -25.62 -49.09
N GLY A 4 0.97 -26.20 -47.94
CA GLY A 4 0.51 -25.73 -46.65
C GLY A 4 1.03 -24.31 -46.44
N SER A 5 0.16 -23.32 -46.62
CA SER A 5 0.39 -21.97 -46.13
C SER A 5 0.52 -22.06 -44.62
N SER A 6 1.76 -22.01 -44.11
CA SER A 6 2.01 -21.74 -42.70
C SER A 6 1.20 -20.50 -42.33
N PRO A 7 0.35 -20.54 -41.28
CA PRO A 7 -0.40 -19.35 -40.88
C PRO A 7 0.62 -18.26 -40.57
N GLU A 8 0.51 -17.13 -41.28
CA GLU A 8 1.29 -15.94 -40.99
C GLU A 8 1.05 -15.61 -39.50
N PRO A 9 2.10 -15.53 -38.67
CA PRO A 9 1.92 -15.25 -37.26
C PRO A 9 1.13 -13.94 -37.15
N PRO A 10 0.17 -13.83 -36.20
CA PRO A 10 -0.66 -12.65 -36.11
C PRO A 10 0.21 -11.40 -36.02
N ARG A 11 -0.10 -10.40 -36.83
CA ARG A 11 0.67 -9.15 -36.90
C ARG A 11 0.37 -8.31 -35.66
N TYR A 12 0.95 -8.71 -34.53
CA TYR A 12 0.80 -8.02 -33.25
C TYR A 12 1.45 -6.63 -33.30
N ASN A 13 0.97 -5.72 -32.45
CA ASN A 13 1.49 -4.36 -32.40
C ASN A 13 2.92 -4.38 -31.83
N PRO A 14 3.96 -4.01 -32.60
CA PRO A 14 5.36 -4.14 -32.15
C PRO A 14 5.67 -3.30 -30.90
N ILE A 15 4.91 -2.22 -30.67
CA ILE A 15 5.05 -1.38 -29.47
C ILE A 15 4.53 -2.09 -28.22
N PHE A 16 3.53 -2.96 -28.34
CA PHE A 16 3.03 -3.72 -27.20
C PHE A 16 4.06 -4.76 -26.76
N GLU A 17 4.60 -5.54 -27.70
CA GLU A 17 5.61 -6.56 -27.42
C GLU A 17 6.90 -5.98 -26.83
N HIS A 18 7.23 -4.73 -27.19
CA HIS A 18 8.34 -4.01 -26.58
C HIS A 18 8.14 -3.82 -25.07
N PHE A 19 6.94 -3.42 -24.63
CA PHE A 19 6.66 -3.16 -23.22
C PHE A 19 6.28 -4.42 -22.45
N VAL A 20 5.59 -5.35 -23.10
CA VAL A 20 5.02 -6.57 -22.50
C VAL A 20 5.46 -7.78 -23.34
N PRO A 21 6.71 -8.24 -23.14
CA PRO A 21 7.20 -9.43 -23.81
C PRO A 21 6.44 -10.67 -23.29
N ALA A 22 6.26 -11.65 -24.18
CA ALA A 22 5.39 -12.81 -23.95
C ALA A 22 5.81 -13.69 -22.76
N ASP A 23 7.08 -13.61 -22.34
CA ASP A 23 7.64 -14.34 -21.19
C ASP A 23 7.22 -13.74 -19.83
N ARG A 24 6.66 -12.52 -19.82
CA ARG A 24 6.27 -11.80 -18.59
C ARG A 24 4.93 -11.10 -18.70
N ALA A 25 4.04 -11.57 -19.57
CA ALA A 25 2.81 -10.85 -19.90
C ALA A 25 1.91 -10.57 -18.69
N ASP A 26 1.83 -11.51 -17.75
CA ASP A 26 0.84 -11.49 -16.67
C ASP A 26 1.28 -10.63 -15.48
N ASP A 27 2.59 -10.48 -15.26
CA ASP A 27 3.16 -9.77 -14.10
C ASP A 27 3.77 -8.39 -14.46
N ASN A 28 3.72 -7.99 -15.74
CA ASN A 28 4.37 -6.77 -16.20
C ASN A 28 3.44 -5.55 -16.15
N VAL A 29 3.00 -5.21 -14.93
CA VAL A 29 2.16 -4.03 -14.63
C VAL A 29 2.82 -2.76 -15.16
N ARG A 30 4.15 -2.62 -15.00
CA ARG A 30 4.92 -1.50 -15.53
C ARG A 30 4.75 -1.36 -17.05
N GLY A 31 4.93 -2.46 -17.79
CA GLY A 31 4.76 -2.51 -19.24
C GLY A 31 3.33 -2.20 -19.69
N LEU A 32 2.34 -2.67 -18.94
CA LEU A 32 0.92 -2.36 -19.19
C LEU A 32 0.63 -0.86 -19.02
N ILE A 33 1.17 -0.23 -17.98
CA ILE A 33 1.06 1.22 -17.76
C ILE A 33 1.75 1.98 -18.89
N ALA A 34 2.99 1.61 -19.25
CA ALA A 34 3.74 2.24 -20.34
C ALA A 34 3.00 2.14 -21.68
N TYR A 35 2.40 0.98 -21.97
CA TYR A 35 1.56 0.79 -23.15
C TYR A 35 0.28 1.63 -23.09
N GLY A 36 -0.36 1.75 -21.92
CA GLY A 36 -1.49 2.64 -21.70
C GLY A 36 -1.15 4.10 -22.01
N LEU A 37 0.01 4.59 -21.54
CA LEU A 37 0.52 5.93 -21.82
C LEU A 37 0.76 6.13 -23.32
N TYR A 38 1.34 5.15 -24.02
CA TYR A 38 1.45 5.18 -25.49
C TYR A 38 0.08 5.34 -26.18
N LYS A 39 -0.94 4.60 -25.72
CA LYS A 39 -2.29 4.65 -26.30
C LYS A 39 -2.97 5.99 -26.06
N ILE A 40 -2.74 6.63 -24.91
CA ILE A 40 -3.19 8.00 -24.62
C ILE A 40 -2.53 8.97 -25.60
N ALA A 41 -1.21 8.93 -25.76
CA ALA A 41 -0.49 9.80 -26.70
C ALA A 41 -0.95 9.60 -28.16
N LYS A 42 -1.23 8.36 -28.57
CA LYS A 42 -1.77 8.05 -29.90
C LYS A 42 -3.16 8.64 -30.10
N ARG A 43 -4.01 8.57 -29.08
CA ARG A 43 -5.35 9.18 -29.12
C ARG A 43 -5.24 10.69 -29.25
N GLU A 44 -4.44 11.35 -28.43
CA GLU A 44 -4.24 12.81 -28.47
C GLU A 44 -3.73 13.26 -29.85
N TRP A 45 -2.74 12.57 -30.40
CA TRP A 45 -2.25 12.83 -31.75
C TRP A 45 -3.35 12.69 -32.80
N SER A 46 -4.13 11.60 -32.76
CA SER A 46 -5.20 11.35 -33.73
C SER A 46 -6.32 12.39 -33.64
N GLN A 47 -6.70 12.78 -32.42
CA GLN A 47 -7.67 13.84 -32.17
C GLN A 47 -7.14 15.19 -32.66
N GLY A 48 -5.85 15.48 -32.47
CA GLY A 48 -5.21 16.69 -32.98
C GLY A 48 -5.22 16.79 -34.51
N ILE A 49 -5.18 15.67 -35.24
CA ILE A 49 -5.37 15.68 -36.70
C ILE A 49 -6.84 15.93 -37.04
N GLN A 50 -7.77 15.24 -36.37
CA GLN A 50 -9.20 15.41 -36.59
C GLN A 50 -9.66 16.86 -36.37
N ILE A 51 -9.17 17.52 -35.32
CA ILE A 51 -9.50 18.92 -35.02
C ILE A 51 -8.94 19.87 -36.09
N ARG A 52 -7.70 19.66 -36.53
CA ARG A 52 -7.03 20.56 -37.48
C ARG A 52 -7.46 20.39 -38.93
N GLN A 53 -7.81 19.16 -39.33
CA GLN A 53 -8.03 18.80 -40.73
C GLN A 53 -9.45 18.29 -41.01
N GLY A 54 -10.31 18.16 -39.99
CA GLY A 54 -11.67 17.67 -40.13
C GLY A 54 -11.78 16.19 -40.51
N ARG A 55 -10.67 15.43 -40.49
CA ARG A 55 -10.62 14.00 -40.87
C ARG A 55 -9.73 13.17 -39.94
N GLN A 56 -9.93 11.87 -39.96
CA GLN A 56 -9.06 10.92 -39.26
C GLN A 56 -7.68 10.81 -39.96
N PRO A 57 -6.62 10.39 -39.23
CA PRO A 57 -5.31 10.15 -39.81
C PRO A 57 -5.36 9.03 -40.86
N ASN A 58 -4.73 9.24 -42.01
CA ASN A 58 -4.63 8.25 -43.07
C ASN A 58 -3.54 7.18 -42.75
N ALA A 59 -3.38 6.17 -43.62
CA ALA A 59 -2.43 5.09 -43.37
C ALA A 59 -0.97 5.56 -43.28
N ALA A 60 -0.53 6.41 -44.21
CA ALA A 60 0.82 6.95 -44.23
C ALA A 60 1.13 7.80 -42.99
N GLU A 61 0.19 8.61 -42.53
CA GLU A 61 0.32 9.40 -41.30
C GLU A 61 0.45 8.51 -40.06
N ARG A 62 -0.28 7.39 -40.00
CA ARG A 62 -0.17 6.42 -38.89
C ARG A 62 1.18 5.71 -38.90
N GLU A 63 1.69 5.35 -40.07
CA GLU A 63 3.01 4.74 -40.23
C GLU A 63 4.11 5.73 -39.80
N ALA A 64 4.03 6.97 -40.28
CA ALA A 64 4.94 8.04 -39.88
C ALA A 64 4.90 8.26 -38.36
N TYR A 65 3.71 8.25 -37.76
CA TYR A 65 3.56 8.36 -36.30
C TYR A 65 4.26 7.22 -35.56
N ILE A 66 4.06 5.97 -35.99
CA ILE A 66 4.73 4.79 -35.40
C ILE A 66 6.26 4.95 -35.51
N ALA A 67 6.77 5.41 -36.64
CA ALA A 67 8.21 5.65 -36.85
C ALA A 67 8.78 6.74 -35.92
N THR A 68 7.95 7.64 -35.36
CA THR A 68 8.42 8.62 -34.38
C THR A 68 8.72 8.04 -33.00
N TRP A 69 8.32 6.79 -32.72
CA TRP A 69 8.56 6.13 -31.44
C TRP A 69 9.94 5.48 -31.40
N THR A 70 10.95 6.31 -31.19
CA THR A 70 12.33 5.88 -30.98
C THR A 70 12.51 5.16 -29.64
N SER A 71 13.59 4.39 -29.50
CA SER A 71 13.94 3.72 -28.24
C SER A 71 13.99 4.68 -27.05
N SER A 72 14.47 5.91 -27.25
CA SER A 72 14.49 6.94 -26.19
C SER A 72 13.09 7.38 -25.75
N ARG A 73 12.12 7.49 -26.67
CA ARG A 73 10.74 7.82 -26.31
C ARG A 73 10.05 6.67 -25.60
N LEU A 74 10.33 5.44 -26.03
CA LEU A 74 9.80 4.24 -25.37
C LEU A 74 10.34 4.13 -23.94
N ALA A 75 11.64 4.33 -23.73
CA ALA A 75 12.25 4.40 -22.40
C ALA A 75 11.68 5.55 -21.55
N GLY A 76 11.30 6.67 -22.17
CA GLY A 76 10.61 7.76 -21.48
C GLY A 76 9.23 7.35 -20.94
N LEU A 77 8.44 6.60 -21.73
CA LEU A 77 7.14 6.08 -21.28
C LEU A 77 7.30 5.07 -20.14
N GLU A 78 8.34 4.26 -20.21
CA GLU A 78 8.70 3.34 -19.15
C GLU A 78 9.04 4.06 -17.83
N GLN A 79 9.86 5.11 -17.87
CA GLN A 79 10.15 5.93 -16.69
C GLN A 79 8.90 6.62 -16.14
N GLN A 80 8.01 7.08 -17.03
CA GLN A 80 6.74 7.65 -16.61
C GLN A 80 5.82 6.60 -15.97
N ALA A 81 5.85 5.35 -16.44
CA ALA A 81 5.16 4.24 -15.81
C ALA A 81 5.72 3.95 -14.40
N ASP A 82 7.04 3.97 -14.24
CA ASP A 82 7.70 3.81 -12.93
C ASP A 82 7.25 4.90 -11.95
N ALA A 83 7.24 6.17 -12.40
CA ALA A 83 6.77 7.29 -11.59
C ALA A 83 5.27 7.17 -11.24
N THR A 84 4.44 6.73 -12.19
CA THR A 84 2.99 6.53 -11.97
C THR A 84 2.74 5.45 -10.93
N LEU A 85 3.46 4.32 -11.02
CA LEU A 85 3.33 3.22 -10.08
C LEU A 85 3.82 3.61 -8.68
N ALA A 86 4.93 4.34 -8.59
CA ALA A 86 5.45 4.86 -7.32
C ALA A 86 4.43 5.81 -6.65
N ALA A 87 3.87 6.75 -7.41
CA ALA A 87 2.86 7.67 -6.90
C ALA A 87 1.61 6.94 -6.40
N PHE A 88 1.13 5.93 -7.13
CA PHE A 88 0.02 5.10 -6.69
C PHE A 88 0.36 4.34 -5.40
N GLY A 89 1.54 3.73 -5.32
CA GLY A 89 2.01 3.04 -4.11
C GLY A 89 2.05 3.96 -2.89
N SER A 90 2.58 5.18 -3.05
CA SER A 90 2.56 6.19 -1.99
C SER A 90 1.15 6.55 -1.54
N ALA A 91 0.23 6.77 -2.49
CA ALA A 91 -1.17 7.10 -2.18
C ALA A 91 -1.88 5.97 -1.42
N VAL A 92 -1.64 4.71 -1.79
CA VAL A 92 -2.21 3.54 -1.09
C VAL A 92 -1.65 3.43 0.33
N VAL A 93 -0.34 3.60 0.52
CA VAL A 93 0.29 3.55 1.86
C VAL A 93 -0.23 4.69 2.74
N GLU A 94 -0.34 5.90 2.20
CA GLU A 94 -0.87 7.05 2.94
C GLU A 94 -2.33 6.85 3.35
N ALA A 95 -3.16 6.29 2.47
CA ALA A 95 -4.54 5.95 2.78
C ALA A 95 -4.66 4.83 3.84
N ALA A 96 -3.72 3.89 3.88
CA ALA A 96 -3.70 2.80 4.85
C ALA A 96 -3.09 3.21 6.22
N ALA A 97 -2.25 4.24 6.25
CA ALA A 97 -1.55 4.71 7.46
C ALA A 97 -2.43 4.91 8.71
N PRO A 98 -3.64 5.52 8.65
CA PRO A 98 -4.48 5.69 9.83
C PRO A 98 -4.94 4.34 10.43
N GLY A 99 -5.31 3.37 9.60
CA GLY A 99 -5.71 2.03 10.06
C GLY A 99 -4.56 1.29 10.73
N ILE A 100 -3.36 1.35 10.12
CA ILE A 100 -2.14 0.76 10.71
C ILE A 100 -1.83 1.37 12.08
N ARG A 101 -2.02 2.69 12.25
CA ARG A 101 -1.84 3.37 13.54
C ARG A 101 -2.86 2.92 14.58
N GLU A 102 -4.12 2.79 14.21
CA GLU A 102 -5.18 2.32 15.12
C GLU A 102 -4.91 0.89 15.61
N ASP A 103 -4.53 -0.01 14.70
CA ASP A 103 -4.19 -1.39 15.03
C ASP A 103 -2.94 -1.48 15.92
N ALA A 104 -1.91 -0.67 15.63
CA ALA A 104 -0.70 -0.60 16.45
C ALA A 104 -0.98 -0.08 17.86
N LEU A 105 -1.85 0.94 18.01
CA LEU A 105 -2.26 1.49 19.30
C LEU A 105 -3.14 0.52 20.09
N ARG A 106 -4.08 -0.19 19.45
CA ARG A 106 -4.92 -1.21 20.12
C ARG A 106 -4.10 -2.39 20.64
N GLY A 107 -3.11 -2.87 19.87
CA GLY A 107 -2.26 -3.99 20.26
C GLY A 107 -1.37 -3.71 21.47
N THR A 108 -0.87 -2.49 21.60
CA THR A 108 -0.05 -2.05 22.74
C THR A 108 -0.90 -1.70 23.97
N THR A 109 -2.01 -0.98 23.76
CA THR A 109 -2.90 -0.54 24.85
C THR A 109 -3.56 -1.72 25.55
N SER A 110 -4.06 -2.72 24.81
CA SER A 110 -4.72 -3.89 25.41
C SER A 110 -3.80 -4.72 26.30
N LYS A 111 -2.55 -4.97 25.86
CA LYS A 111 -1.55 -5.67 26.67
C LYS A 111 -1.15 -4.86 27.90
N ALA A 112 -0.92 -3.56 27.75
CA ALA A 112 -0.52 -2.67 28.85
C ALA A 112 -1.62 -2.57 29.94
N ILE A 113 -2.88 -2.38 29.53
CA ILE A 113 -4.03 -2.38 30.45
C ILE A 113 -4.18 -3.73 31.15
N GLY A 114 -4.05 -4.85 30.41
CA GLY A 114 -4.13 -6.18 31.01
C GLY A 114 -3.07 -6.41 32.08
N THR A 115 -1.82 -6.03 31.80
CA THR A 115 -0.73 -6.16 32.76
C THR A 115 -0.91 -5.27 33.99
N SER A 116 -1.40 -4.04 33.83
CA SER A 116 -1.58 -3.12 34.96
C SER A 116 -2.76 -3.54 35.86
N VAL A 117 -3.86 -4.00 35.27
CA VAL A 117 -5.01 -4.53 36.01
C VAL A 117 -4.60 -5.78 36.82
N ALA A 118 -3.88 -6.72 36.20
CA ALA A 118 -3.41 -7.92 36.89
C ALA A 118 -2.43 -7.60 38.03
N ALA A 119 -1.47 -6.68 37.81
CA ALA A 119 -0.52 -6.27 38.83
C ALA A 119 -1.22 -5.61 40.04
N ASN A 120 -2.18 -4.72 39.79
CA ASN A 120 -2.96 -4.07 40.85
C ASN A 120 -3.84 -5.07 41.62
N ALA A 121 -4.45 -6.04 40.92
CA ALA A 121 -5.22 -7.09 41.56
C ALA A 121 -4.33 -7.96 42.49
N ILE A 122 -3.15 -8.38 42.01
CA ILE A 122 -2.18 -9.13 42.81
C ILE A 122 -1.73 -8.32 44.02
N TYR A 123 -1.35 -7.05 43.82
CA TYR A 123 -0.94 -6.17 44.91
C TYR A 123 -2.02 -6.03 45.98
N THR A 124 -3.28 -5.84 45.55
CA THR A 124 -4.42 -5.73 46.47
C THR A 124 -4.64 -7.03 47.24
N LEU A 125 -4.53 -8.19 46.58
CA LEU A 125 -4.63 -9.49 47.25
C LEU A 125 -3.51 -9.71 48.27
N VAL A 126 -2.28 -9.31 47.95
CA VAL A 126 -1.14 -9.39 48.87
C VAL A 126 -1.38 -8.50 50.09
N LEU A 127 -1.87 -7.27 49.91
CA LEU A 127 -2.22 -6.38 51.03
C LEU A 127 -3.33 -6.96 51.92
N ILE A 128 -4.38 -7.53 51.31
CA ILE A 128 -5.46 -8.18 52.06
C ILE A 128 -4.92 -9.38 52.85
N ALA A 129 -4.12 -10.24 52.23
CA ALA A 129 -3.50 -11.39 52.89
C ALA A 129 -2.60 -10.95 54.06
N PHE A 130 -1.80 -9.90 53.85
CA PHE A 130 -0.95 -9.34 54.89
C PHE A 130 -1.77 -8.77 56.07
N ALA A 131 -2.84 -8.02 55.79
CA ALA A 131 -3.74 -7.51 56.81
C ALA A 131 -4.42 -8.65 57.60
N LEU A 132 -4.83 -9.72 56.93
CA LEU A 132 -5.40 -10.91 57.59
C LEU A 132 -4.38 -11.62 58.48
N ILE A 133 -3.13 -11.77 58.02
CA ILE A 133 -2.04 -12.37 58.83
C ILE A 133 -1.79 -11.54 60.08
N LEU A 134 -1.72 -10.21 59.96
CA LEU A 134 -1.53 -9.32 61.11
C LEU A 134 -2.71 -9.39 62.09
N TYR A 135 -3.94 -9.42 61.58
CA TYR A 135 -5.14 -9.63 62.38
C TYR A 135 -5.11 -10.97 63.13
N LEU A 136 -4.76 -12.07 62.44
CA LEU A 136 -4.62 -13.40 63.03
C LEU A 136 -3.49 -13.48 64.07
N ALA A 137 -2.40 -12.73 63.87
CA ALA A 137 -1.30 -12.62 64.82
C ALA A 137 -1.65 -11.76 66.06
N GLY A 138 -2.86 -11.21 66.14
CA GLY A 138 -3.30 -10.36 67.25
C GLY A 138 -2.66 -8.96 67.25
N ILE A 139 -2.03 -8.56 66.15
CA ILE A 139 -1.48 -7.22 65.97
C ILE A 139 -2.64 -6.30 65.59
N ASP A 140 -3.16 -5.56 66.56
CA ASP A 140 -4.22 -4.60 66.32
C ASP A 140 -3.67 -3.37 65.56
N LEU A 141 -3.79 -3.44 64.24
CA LEU A 141 -3.44 -2.37 63.31
C LEU A 141 -4.20 -1.07 63.60
N ILE A 142 -5.45 -1.15 64.09
CA ILE A 142 -6.27 0.02 64.42
C ILE A 142 -5.69 0.71 65.66
N GLY A 143 -5.25 -0.07 66.66
CA GLY A 143 -4.55 0.44 67.83
C GLY A 143 -3.19 1.08 67.51
N PHE A 144 -2.43 0.51 66.57
CA PHE A 144 -1.14 1.07 66.14
C PHE A 144 -1.30 2.42 65.41
N VAL A 145 -2.27 2.54 64.50
CA VAL A 145 -2.54 3.78 63.77
C VAL A 145 -3.07 4.88 64.71
N GLN A 146 -3.92 4.54 65.68
CA GLN A 146 -4.38 5.49 66.69
C GLN A 146 -3.24 5.96 67.62
N LYS A 147 -2.27 5.09 67.93
CA LYS A 147 -1.10 5.43 68.76
C LYS A 147 -0.14 6.42 68.08
N PHE A 148 -0.11 6.45 66.76
CA PHE A 148 0.71 7.38 65.97
C PHE A 148 -0.08 8.55 65.37
N ARG A 149 -1.39 8.66 65.66
CA ARG A 149 -2.19 9.83 65.29
C ARG A 149 -1.84 10.98 66.25
N PRO A 150 -1.23 12.09 65.79
CA PRO A 150 -0.93 13.21 66.67
C PRO A 150 -2.24 13.80 67.24
N PRO A 151 -2.26 14.23 68.51
CA PRO A 151 -3.44 14.87 69.08
C PRO A 151 -3.63 16.26 68.46
N GLY A 152 -4.55 16.36 67.50
CA GLY A 152 -5.02 17.63 66.93
C GLY A 152 -4.96 17.71 65.41
N GLY A 153 -6.14 17.74 64.79
CA GLY A 153 -6.38 17.83 63.35
C GLY A 153 -7.68 17.15 62.97
#